data_AF-A0A4Q5KIQ6-F1
#
_entry.id   AF-A0A4Q5KIQ6-F1
#
_cell.length_a   1.000
_cell.length_b   1.000
_cell.length_c   1.000
_cell.angle_alpha   90.00
_cell.angle_beta   90.00
_cell.angle_gamma   90.00
#
_symmetry.space_group_name_H-M   'P 1'
#
loop_
_entity.id
_entity.type
_entity.pdbx_description
1 polymer ?
#
loop_
_entity_poly.entity_id
_entity_poly.type
_entity_poly.pdbx_seq_one_letter_code
_entity_poly.pdbx_strand_id
1 'polypeptide(L)'
;MSKKYESMVGDYWMVSNSIEQYVSSEVGGFEYWDTDLIKLTIDTESTTYTYDYSEASVMLGVSESQMKNFLVVHCCLSNNLDGFIGERDYDFWDAKGNQLVITLNDSSELIFQTSDICELMVKTESVGWSYDDLVNSANEIVAD
;
A
#
# COMPACT_ATOMS: atom_id res chain seq x y z
N MET A 1 1.86 -3.18 22.01
CA MET A 1 1.65 -3.10 20.56
C MET A 1 1.47 -4.53 20.03
N SER A 2 0.58 -4.76 19.06
CA SER A 2 0.32 -6.12 18.55
C SER A 2 1.47 -6.56 17.65
N LYS A 3 2.17 -7.64 18.01
CA LYS A 3 3.27 -8.21 17.20
C LYS A 3 2.85 -8.56 15.77
N LYS A 4 1.55 -8.78 15.55
CA LYS A 4 0.95 -9.02 14.23
C LYS A 4 1.14 -7.80 13.33
N TYR A 5 0.70 -6.61 13.75
CA TYR A 5 0.72 -5.41 12.92
C TYR A 5 2.14 -4.88 12.70
N GLU A 6 3.04 -5.04 13.69
CA GLU A 6 4.45 -4.72 13.49
C GLU A 6 5.07 -5.54 12.35
N SER A 7 4.75 -6.84 12.27
CA SER A 7 5.20 -7.69 11.15
C SER A 7 4.59 -7.27 9.83
N MET A 8 3.28 -6.99 9.79
CA MET A 8 2.59 -6.60 8.55
C MET A 8 3.09 -5.27 8.01
N VAL A 9 3.29 -4.27 8.87
CA VAL A 9 3.83 -2.96 8.47
C VAL A 9 5.31 -3.10 8.09
N GLY A 10 6.06 -4.01 8.72
CA GLY A 10 7.41 -4.37 8.27
C GLY A 10 7.42 -4.93 6.85
N ASP A 11 6.50 -5.84 6.53
CA ASP A 11 6.33 -6.38 5.18
C ASP A 11 5.92 -5.29 4.19
N TYR A 12 5.05 -4.37 4.58
CA TYR A 12 4.67 -3.21 3.78
C TYR A 12 5.89 -2.41 3.33
N TRP A 13 6.79 -2.05 4.26
CA TRP A 13 8.02 -1.35 3.91
C TRP A 13 8.91 -2.15 2.96
N MET A 14 9.06 -3.46 3.20
CA MET A 14 9.87 -4.29 2.32
C MET A 14 9.33 -4.30 0.89
N VAL A 15 8.02 -4.50 0.74
CA VAL A 15 7.38 -4.58 -0.58
C VAL A 15 7.39 -3.21 -1.28
N SER A 16 7.06 -2.11 -0.59
CA SER A 16 7.14 -0.76 -1.18
C SER A 16 8.54 -0.46 -1.71
N ASN A 17 9.59 -0.74 -0.92
CA ASN A 17 10.97 -0.54 -1.37
C ASN A 17 11.34 -1.44 -2.56
N SER A 18 10.82 -2.68 -2.61
CA SER A 18 11.00 -3.56 -3.78
C SER A 18 10.30 -3.02 -5.02
N ILE A 19 9.11 -2.42 -4.90
CA ILE A 19 8.41 -1.76 -6.01
C ILE A 19 9.26 -0.61 -6.54
N GLU A 20 9.71 0.29 -5.66
CA GLU A 20 10.56 1.43 -6.04
C GLU A 20 11.86 0.99 -6.74
N GLN A 21 12.49 -0.07 -6.26
CA GLN A 21 13.66 -0.64 -6.91
C GLN A 21 13.32 -1.21 -8.29
N TYR A 22 12.20 -1.93 -8.42
CA TYR A 22 11.77 -2.51 -9.68
C TYR A 22 11.43 -1.43 -10.73
N VAL A 23 10.61 -0.44 -10.38
CA VAL A 23 10.18 0.59 -11.34
C VAL A 23 11.35 1.47 -11.78
N SER A 24 12.30 1.76 -10.88
CA SER A 24 13.48 2.57 -11.21
C SER A 24 14.52 1.85 -12.08
N SER A 25 14.54 0.51 -12.07
CA SER A 25 15.56 -0.28 -12.79
C SER A 25 15.04 -0.96 -14.05
N GLU A 26 13.80 -1.43 -14.05
CA GLU A 26 13.25 -2.31 -15.10
C GLU A 26 12.11 -1.66 -15.90
N VAL A 27 11.48 -0.59 -15.42
CA VAL A 27 10.28 0.00 -16.04
C VAL A 27 10.60 1.33 -16.71
N GLY A 28 10.80 1.30 -18.03
CA GLY A 28 10.97 2.51 -18.84
C GLY A 28 9.66 3.31 -18.98
N GLY A 29 9.75 4.64 -18.85
CA GLY A 29 8.57 5.52 -18.95
C GLY A 29 7.59 5.37 -17.78
N PHE A 30 8.07 4.94 -16.61
CA PHE A 30 7.26 4.84 -15.40
C PHE A 30 6.61 6.18 -15.05
N GLU A 31 5.30 6.15 -14.76
CA GLU A 31 4.54 7.32 -14.30
C GLU A 31 4.17 7.19 -12.83
N TYR A 32 3.50 6.11 -12.44
CA TYR A 32 3.12 5.82 -11.06
C TYR A 32 2.80 4.32 -10.88
N TRP A 33 2.72 3.88 -9.63
CA TRP A 33 2.11 2.61 -9.27
C TRP A 33 1.02 2.84 -8.23
N ASP A 34 0.03 1.98 -8.20
CA ASP A 34 -0.98 1.95 -7.15
C ASP A 34 -1.50 0.52 -6.97
N THR A 35 -2.27 0.29 -5.92
CA THR A 35 -2.98 -0.98 -5.72
C THR A 35 -4.47 -0.77 -5.80
N ASP A 36 -5.14 -1.65 -6.52
CA ASP A 36 -6.59 -1.78 -6.45
C ASP A 36 -6.92 -3.08 -5.71
N LEU A 37 -7.25 -2.93 -4.43
CA LEU A 37 -7.53 -4.01 -3.47
C LEU A 37 -6.47 -5.13 -3.47
N ILE A 38 -6.64 -6.13 -4.34
CA ILE A 38 -5.83 -7.34 -4.40
C ILE A 38 -4.81 -7.35 -5.56
N LYS A 39 -4.75 -6.26 -6.34
CA LYS A 39 -3.88 -6.15 -7.53
C LYS A 39 -2.92 -4.97 -7.40
N LEU A 40 -1.71 -5.16 -7.91
CA LEU A 40 -0.73 -4.10 -8.12
C LEU A 40 -0.82 -3.63 -9.57
N THR A 41 -0.92 -2.33 -9.77
CA THR A 41 -0.89 -1.70 -11.09
C THR A 41 0.35 -0.81 -11.21
N ILE A 42 1.06 -0.93 -12.33
CA ILE A 42 2.18 -0.08 -12.70
C ILE A 42 1.82 0.59 -14.01
N ASP A 43 1.75 1.91 -14.00
CA ASP A 43 1.46 2.72 -15.18
C ASP A 43 2.73 3.29 -15.81
N THR A 44 2.71 3.35 -17.13
CA THR A 44 3.79 3.91 -17.94
C THR A 44 3.21 4.81 -19.01
N GLU A 45 4.04 5.68 -19.61
CA GLU A 45 3.63 6.58 -20.71
C GLU A 45 2.90 5.88 -21.88
N SER A 46 3.04 4.56 -22.01
CA SER A 46 2.54 3.79 -23.16
C SER A 46 1.60 2.63 -22.81
N THR A 47 1.61 2.13 -21.57
CA THR A 47 0.91 0.89 -21.19
C THR A 47 0.77 0.81 -19.68
N THR A 48 -0.36 0.26 -19.24
CA THR A 48 -0.61 -0.10 -17.84
C THR A 48 -0.47 -1.62 -17.67
N TYR A 49 0.30 -2.03 -16.67
CA TYR A 49 0.48 -3.44 -16.29
C TYR A 49 -0.23 -3.70 -14.96
N THR A 50 -0.96 -4.81 -14.88
CA THR A 50 -1.66 -5.21 -13.65
C THR A 50 -1.28 -6.63 -13.29
N TYR A 51 -0.92 -6.83 -12.03
CA TYR A 51 -0.44 -8.09 -11.47
C TYR A 51 -1.29 -8.50 -10.29
N ASP A 52 -1.63 -9.79 -10.20
CA ASP A 52 -2.12 -10.34 -8.95
C ASP A 52 -0.98 -10.47 -7.90
N TYR A 53 -1.34 -10.80 -6.65
CA TYR A 53 -0.36 -10.91 -5.58
C TYR A 53 0.72 -11.98 -5.84
N SER A 54 0.39 -13.04 -6.58
CA SER A 54 1.31 -14.14 -6.88
C SER A 54 2.31 -13.68 -7.93
N GLU A 55 1.83 -13.08 -9.02
CA GLU A 55 2.66 -12.51 -10.08
C GLU A 55 3.58 -11.42 -9.54
N ALA A 56 3.02 -10.47 -8.76
CA ALA A 56 3.79 -9.39 -8.14
C ALA A 56 4.85 -9.92 -7.18
N SER A 57 4.56 -10.97 -6.41
CA SER A 57 5.55 -11.55 -5.48
C SER A 57 6.77 -12.10 -6.20
N VAL A 58 6.58 -12.79 -7.33
CA VAL A 58 7.66 -13.32 -8.16
C VAL A 58 8.45 -12.18 -8.80
N MET A 59 7.75 -11.19 -9.36
CA MET A 59 8.35 -10.01 -9.99
C MET A 59 9.25 -9.23 -9.02
N LEU A 60 8.79 -9.04 -7.79
CA LEU A 60 9.47 -8.22 -6.76
C LEU A 60 10.47 -9.02 -5.91
N GLY A 61 10.53 -10.35 -6.08
CA GLY A 61 11.40 -11.22 -5.28
C GLY A 61 11.01 -11.29 -3.80
N VAL A 62 9.73 -11.12 -3.49
CA VAL A 62 9.16 -11.20 -2.13
C VAL A 62 8.28 -12.44 -2.00
N SER A 63 7.94 -12.85 -0.78
CA SER A 63 6.98 -13.96 -0.59
C SER A 63 5.54 -13.51 -0.84
N GLU A 64 4.68 -14.44 -1.25
CA GLU A 64 3.24 -14.18 -1.38
C GLU A 64 2.62 -13.65 -0.07
N SER A 65 3.07 -14.14 1.09
CA SER A 65 2.58 -13.66 2.38
C SER A 65 2.95 -12.19 2.61
N GLN A 66 4.14 -11.76 2.21
CA GLN A 66 4.56 -10.36 2.29
C GLN A 66 3.73 -9.50 1.36
N MET A 67 3.49 -9.95 0.13
CA MET A 67 2.64 -9.23 -0.83
C MET A 67 1.20 -9.08 -0.32
N LYS A 68 0.62 -10.12 0.27
CA LYS A 68 -0.71 -10.06 0.89
C LYS A 68 -0.77 -9.08 2.07
N ASN A 69 0.24 -9.11 2.94
CA ASN A 69 0.33 -8.17 4.05
C ASN A 69 0.48 -6.72 3.56
N PHE A 70 1.30 -6.49 2.52
CA PHE A 70 1.43 -5.20 1.86
C PHE A 70 0.08 -4.67 1.35
N LEU A 71 -0.66 -5.48 0.57
CA LEU A 71 -1.97 -5.07 0.03
C LEU A 71 -2.96 -4.69 1.15
N VAL A 72 -2.97 -5.46 2.24
CA VAL A 72 -3.80 -5.17 3.40
C VAL A 72 -3.43 -3.83 4.06
N VAL A 73 -2.13 -3.58 4.28
CA VAL A 73 -1.67 -2.33 4.91
C VAL A 73 -1.94 -1.14 3.99
N HIS A 74 -1.63 -1.26 2.68
CA HIS A 74 -1.88 -0.20 1.70
C HIS A 74 -3.36 0.14 1.63
N CYS A 75 -4.23 -0.86 1.53
CA CYS A 75 -5.68 -0.67 1.51
C CYS A 75 -6.20 0.00 2.80
N CYS A 76 -5.68 -0.41 3.97
CA CYS A 76 -6.00 0.26 5.23
C CYS A 76 -5.58 1.73 5.24
N LEU A 77 -4.39 2.05 4.70
CA LEU A 77 -3.93 3.43 4.59
C LEU A 77 -4.82 4.24 3.65
N SER A 78 -5.02 3.79 2.41
CA SER A 78 -5.83 4.51 1.40
C SER A 78 -7.24 4.83 1.90
N ASN A 79 -7.90 3.90 2.59
CA ASN A 79 -9.27 4.08 3.07
C ASN A 79 -9.39 4.93 4.35
N ASN A 80 -8.30 5.15 5.06
CA ASN A 80 -8.33 5.88 6.32
C ASN A 80 -7.41 7.10 6.33
N LEU A 81 -6.79 7.45 5.18
CA LEU A 81 -5.76 8.47 5.12
C LEU A 81 -6.29 9.84 5.57
N ASP A 82 -7.47 10.23 5.10
CA ASP A 82 -8.12 11.50 5.46
C ASP A 82 -8.28 11.62 6.98
N GLY A 83 -8.89 10.63 7.62
CA GLY A 83 -9.03 10.59 9.08
C GLY A 83 -7.68 10.50 9.81
N PHE A 84 -6.70 9.79 9.23
CA PHE A 84 -5.37 9.61 9.80
C PHE A 84 -4.54 10.90 9.81
N ILE A 85 -4.71 11.75 8.80
CA ILE A 85 -4.07 13.07 8.73
C ILE A 85 -4.94 14.19 9.34
N GLY A 86 -6.15 13.88 9.80
CA GLY A 86 -7.06 14.84 10.43
C GLY A 86 -7.79 15.74 9.43
N GLU A 87 -8.28 15.15 8.34
CA GLU A 87 -9.09 15.78 7.28
C GLU A 87 -8.38 16.96 6.59
N ARG A 88 -7.05 16.85 6.43
CA ARG A 88 -6.23 17.85 5.72
C ARG A 88 -6.12 17.47 4.25
N ASP A 89 -6.21 18.47 3.37
CA ASP A 89 -5.99 18.24 1.94
C ASP A 89 -4.51 17.88 1.68
N TYR A 90 -4.28 16.87 0.84
CA TYR A 90 -2.96 16.41 0.44
C TYR A 90 -2.86 16.19 -1.08
N ASP A 91 -1.66 16.36 -1.61
CA ASP A 91 -1.36 16.17 -3.03
C ASP A 91 -1.07 14.69 -3.32
N PHE A 92 -0.18 14.07 -2.53
CA PHE A 92 0.18 12.65 -2.66
C PHE A 92 0.77 12.10 -1.36
N TRP A 93 0.87 10.77 -1.30
CA TRP A 93 1.51 10.04 -0.22
C TRP A 93 2.41 8.94 -0.77
N ASP A 94 3.49 8.64 -0.05
CA ASP A 94 4.50 7.69 -0.49
C ASP A 94 5.21 7.02 0.69
N ALA A 95 5.70 5.80 0.48
CA ALA A 95 6.51 5.05 1.42
C ALA A 95 8.01 5.26 1.14
N LYS A 96 8.67 6.10 1.95
CA LYS A 96 10.10 6.40 1.82
C LYS A 96 10.90 5.64 2.86
N GLY A 97 11.49 4.51 2.47
CA GLY A 97 12.21 3.62 3.36
C GLY A 97 11.27 2.93 4.35
N ASN A 98 11.30 3.33 5.62
CA ASN A 98 10.43 2.79 6.67
C ASN A 98 9.48 3.86 7.24
N GLN A 99 9.11 4.83 6.41
CA GLN A 99 8.29 5.97 6.79
C GLN A 99 7.21 6.20 5.72
N LEU A 100 6.02 6.55 6.19
CA LEU A 100 4.96 7.08 5.34
C LEU A 100 5.10 8.60 5.34
N VAL A 101 5.24 9.18 4.15
CA VAL A 101 5.35 10.63 3.96
C VAL A 101 4.14 11.10 3.17
N ILE A 102 3.40 12.05 3.75
CA ILE A 102 2.26 12.71 3.11
C ILE A 102 2.67 14.15 2.76
N THR A 103 2.59 14.52 1.49
CA THR A 103 2.82 15.90 1.07
C THR A 103 1.49 16.63 0.97
N LEU A 104 1.31 17.64 1.82
CA LEU A 104 0.10 18.48 1.85
C LEU A 104 0.12 19.51 0.71
N ASN A 105 -1.05 20.08 0.39
CA ASN A 105 -1.19 21.07 -0.70
C ASN A 105 -0.36 22.35 -0.49
N ASP A 106 0.03 22.64 0.75
CA ASP A 106 0.93 23.75 1.10
C ASP A 106 2.42 23.36 1.03
N SER A 107 2.72 22.19 0.45
CA SER A 107 4.03 21.56 0.34
C SER A 107 4.69 21.18 1.67
N SER A 108 3.97 21.25 2.80
CA SER A 108 4.46 20.69 4.05
C SER A 108 4.32 19.16 4.06
N GLU A 109 5.17 18.49 4.86
CA GLU A 109 5.18 17.03 4.96
C GLU A 109 4.71 16.57 6.34
N LEU A 110 3.90 15.51 6.35
CA LEU A 110 3.61 14.70 7.54
C LEU A 110 4.36 13.39 7.43
N ILE A 111 5.03 12.99 8.51
CA ILE A 111 5.84 11.79 8.54
C ILE A 111 5.31 10.87 9.62
N PHE A 112 4.93 9.66 9.22
CA PHE A 112 4.41 8.62 10.10
C PHE A 112 5.36 7.43 10.14
N GLN A 113 5.57 6.88 11.33
CA GLN A 113 6.42 5.72 11.59
C GLN A 113 5.58 4.44 11.66
N THR A 114 6.27 3.29 11.71
CA THR A 114 5.64 1.97 11.92
C THR A 114 4.62 1.95 13.05
N SER A 115 4.92 2.62 14.19
CA SER A 115 4.02 2.65 15.34
C SER A 115 2.68 3.33 15.03
N ASP A 116 2.70 4.40 14.25
CA ASP A 116 1.49 5.18 13.93
C ASP A 116 0.55 4.36 13.03
N ILE A 117 1.12 3.66 12.05
CA ILE A 117 0.38 2.77 11.16
C ILE A 117 -0.14 1.55 11.93
N CYS A 118 0.66 0.99 12.83
CA CYS A 118 0.20 -0.09 13.70
C CYS A 118 -0.99 0.35 14.57
N GLU A 119 -0.96 1.57 15.12
CA GLU A 119 -2.08 2.11 15.88
C GLU A 119 -3.33 2.33 15.02
N LEU A 120 -3.16 2.80 13.79
CA LEU A 120 -4.26 2.91 12.83
C LEU A 120 -4.91 1.56 12.59
N MET A 121 -4.12 0.54 12.22
CA MET A 121 -4.63 -0.81 11.95
C MET A 121 -5.35 -1.43 13.15
N VAL A 122 -4.87 -1.16 14.38
CA VAL A 122 -5.57 -1.60 15.61
C VAL A 122 -6.91 -0.90 15.76
N LYS A 123 -6.97 0.42 15.53
CA LYS A 123 -8.21 1.21 15.66
C LYS A 123 -9.26 0.81 14.63
N THR A 124 -8.82 0.36 13.46
CA THR A 124 -9.70 0.02 12.35
C THR A 124 -9.93 -1.48 12.22
N GLU A 125 -9.38 -2.32 13.12
CA GLU A 125 -9.45 -3.79 13.05
C GLU A 125 -10.88 -4.34 12.90
N SER A 126 -11.88 -3.68 13.51
CA SER A 126 -13.29 -4.11 13.40
C SER A 126 -13.91 -3.94 12.01
N VAL A 127 -13.22 -3.25 11.10
CA VAL A 127 -13.65 -3.02 9.71
C VAL A 127 -13.27 -4.19 8.78
N GLY A 128 -12.36 -5.08 9.22
CA GLY A 128 -11.91 -6.21 8.42
C GLY A 128 -10.73 -5.86 7.51
N TRP A 129 -9.51 -6.00 8.06
CA TRP A 129 -8.25 -5.82 7.33
C TRP A 129 -7.52 -7.13 7.19
N SER A 130 -8.20 -8.17 6.69
CA SER A 130 -7.55 -9.39 6.25
C SER A 130 -7.50 -9.45 4.73
N TYR A 131 -6.58 -10.24 4.18
CA TYR A 131 -6.53 -10.46 2.74
C TYR A 131 -7.84 -11.06 2.21
N ASP A 132 -8.50 -11.93 2.99
CA ASP A 132 -9.79 -12.50 2.63
C ASP A 132 -10.90 -11.44 2.58
N ASP A 133 -10.87 -10.43 3.46
CA ASP A 133 -11.80 -9.29 3.41
C ASP A 133 -11.60 -8.48 2.12
N LEU A 134 -10.34 -8.23 1.73
CA LEU A 134 -10.02 -7.56 0.46
C LEU A 134 -10.52 -8.35 -0.76
N VAL A 135 -10.38 -9.68 -0.75
CA VAL A 135 -10.89 -10.56 -1.82
C VAL A 135 -12.42 -10.49 -1.90
N ASN A 136 -13.10 -10.51 -0.76
CA ASN A 136 -14.56 -10.38 -0.73
C ASN A 136 -15.01 -9.04 -1.32
N SER A 137 -14.41 -7.93 -0.89
CA SER A 137 -14.68 -6.60 -1.44
C SER A 137 -14.43 -6.53 -2.95
N ALA A 138 -13.33 -7.13 -3.44
CA ALA A 138 -13.02 -7.15 -4.86
C ALA A 138 -14.07 -7.93 -5.67
N ASN A 139 -14.60 -9.02 -5.12
CA ASN A 139 -15.64 -9.81 -5.77
C ASN A 139 -17.00 -9.10 -5.79
N GLU A 140 -17.32 -8.30 -4.77
CA GLU A 140 -18.55 -7.49 -4.75
C GLU A 140 -18.54 -6.42 -5.85
N ILE A 141 -17.40 -5.76 -6.09
CA ILE A 141 -17.24 -4.75 -7.15
C ILE A 141 -17.46 -5.32 -8.56
N VAL A 142 -17.04 -6.58 -8.80
CA VAL A 142 -17.17 -7.23 -10.12
C VAL A 142 -18.59 -7.78 -10.37
N ALA A 143 -19.41 -7.89 -9.32
CA ALA A 143 -20.76 -8.42 -9.41
C ALA A 143 -21.84 -7.39 -9.80
N ASP A 144 -21.49 -6.10 -9.84
CA ASP A 144 -22.34 -4.98 -10.28
C ASP A 144 -22.16 -4.63 -11.77
#